data_AF-R5V4S8-F1
#
_entry.id   AF-R5V4S8-F1
#
_cell.length_a   1.000
_cell.length_b   1.000
_cell.length_c   1.000
_cell.angle_alpha   90.00
_cell.angle_beta   90.00
_cell.angle_gamma   90.00
#
_symmetry.space_group_name_H-M   'P 1'
#
loop_
_entity.id
_entity.type
_entity.pdbx_description
1 polymer ?
#
loop_
_entity_poly.entity_id
_entity_poly.type
_entity_poly.pdbx_seq_one_letter_code
_entity_poly.pdbx_strand_id
1 'polypeptide(L)'
;MQLFNDSLTTRFNTLERNIKSKSNSFYDSYLDLLEATIKYILDENNIAYDDSRTCGYLVKEESIKNFLLVVLKLDDYTYNKLPDYIKKCNDHKHKKEKTLGVESIINYLKVYFSLVNYYLTFIKAINVEFDADYFSSIYGETERLNNEYREEVLKLKDELKEAYDNNKLSEQDLEQYKSLLSIKDIELLNLDEQNQRLQAQISILKDIKLNSMEEKLNKTIDMLNNMQDYLVENRIIARRTSKLIDGREITDEELAAERLKLEAIKNGK
;
A
#
# COMPACT_ATOMS: atom_id res chain seq x y z
N MET A 1 -10.67 11.68 3.84
CA MET A 1 -11.93 12.39 4.13
C MET A 1 -11.65 13.88 4.18
N GLN A 2 -12.45 14.73 3.53
CA GLN A 2 -12.36 16.17 3.72
C GLN A 2 -13.29 16.58 4.86
N LEU A 3 -12.75 17.26 5.88
CA LEU A 3 -13.53 17.86 6.96
C LEU A 3 -13.90 19.30 6.59
N PHE A 4 -14.45 20.05 7.55
CA PHE A 4 -14.94 21.41 7.34
C PHE A 4 -13.90 22.38 6.75
N ASN A 5 -12.61 22.14 6.99
CA ASN A 5 -11.50 22.91 6.41
C ASN A 5 -10.21 22.06 6.30
N ASP A 6 -9.19 22.63 5.66
CA ASP A 6 -7.89 21.97 5.44
C ASP A 6 -7.13 21.68 6.75
N SER A 7 -7.30 22.56 7.74
CA SER A 7 -6.67 22.46 9.06
C SER A 7 -7.16 21.23 9.83
N LEU A 8 -8.48 20.98 9.81
CA LEU A 8 -9.10 19.79 10.39
C LEU A 8 -8.80 18.54 9.57
N THR A 9 -8.82 18.64 8.25
CA THR A 9 -8.47 17.54 7.34
C THR A 9 -7.04 17.05 7.60
N THR A 10 -6.09 17.96 7.79
CA THR A 10 -4.69 17.64 8.11
C THR A 10 -4.54 16.92 9.47
N ARG A 11 -5.30 17.37 10.49
CA ARG A 11 -5.33 16.69 11.81
C ARG A 11 -5.94 15.31 11.73
N PHE A 12 -7.01 15.14 10.96
CA PHE A 12 -7.61 13.84 10.74
C PHE A 12 -6.65 12.88 10.03
N ASN A 13 -5.93 13.33 9.00
CA ASN A 13 -4.91 12.52 8.33
C ASN A 13 -3.79 12.10 9.29
N THR A 14 -3.42 12.97 10.25
CA THR A 14 -2.44 12.65 11.29
C THR A 14 -2.97 11.57 12.24
N LEU A 15 -4.24 11.68 12.65
CA LEU A 15 -4.92 10.67 13.46
C LEU A 15 -4.95 9.31 12.73
N GLU A 16 -5.34 9.30 11.46
CA GLU A 16 -5.40 8.10 10.61
C GLU A 16 -4.03 7.42 10.49
N ARG A 17 -2.96 8.20 10.29
CA ARG A 17 -1.58 7.68 10.29
C ARG A 17 -1.22 6.98 11.60
N ASN A 18 -1.62 7.55 12.74
CA ASN A 18 -1.35 6.96 14.05
C ASN A 18 -2.14 5.66 14.29
N ILE A 19 -3.35 5.54 13.70
CA ILE A 19 -4.11 4.28 13.69
C ILE A 19 -3.35 3.22 12.88
N LYS A 20 -2.87 3.58 11.68
CA LYS A 20 -2.09 2.69 10.81
C LYS A 20 -0.85 2.13 11.48
N SER A 21 -0.16 2.96 12.24
CA SER A 21 1.08 2.59 12.91
C SER A 21 0.89 2.01 14.33
N LYS A 22 -0.35 1.78 14.80
CA LYS A 22 -0.66 1.41 16.20
C LYS A 22 0.00 2.34 17.23
N SER A 23 0.16 3.62 16.89
CA SER A 23 0.93 4.55 17.71
C SER A 23 0.09 5.07 18.87
N ASN A 24 0.66 5.07 20.09
CA ASN A 24 0.06 5.73 21.24
C ASN A 24 -0.10 7.26 21.05
N SER A 25 0.59 7.86 20.07
CA SER A 25 0.32 9.24 19.65
C SER A 25 -1.10 9.44 19.10
N PHE A 26 -1.84 8.36 18.85
CA PHE A 26 -3.29 8.39 18.58
C PHE A 26 -4.04 9.28 19.58
N TYR A 27 -3.81 9.10 20.89
CA TYR A 27 -4.55 9.83 21.92
C TYR A 27 -4.34 11.35 21.82
N ASP A 28 -3.10 11.77 21.54
CA ASP A 28 -2.77 13.19 21.34
C ASP A 28 -3.42 13.73 20.07
N SER A 29 -3.30 13.02 18.95
CA SER A 29 -3.93 13.44 17.69
C SER A 29 -5.45 13.45 17.75
N TYR A 30 -6.07 12.55 18.54
CA TYR A 30 -7.51 12.50 18.72
C TYR A 30 -8.01 13.70 19.51
N LEU A 31 -7.32 14.03 20.61
CA LEU A 31 -7.66 15.20 21.42
C LEU A 31 -7.44 16.52 20.66
N ASP A 32 -6.35 16.63 19.92
CA ASP A 32 -6.08 17.81 19.08
C ASP A 32 -7.14 17.98 17.98
N LEU A 33 -7.50 16.90 17.28
CA LEU A 33 -8.57 16.93 16.28
C LEU A 33 -9.92 17.31 16.91
N LEU A 34 -10.27 16.70 18.04
CA LEU A 34 -11.55 16.94 18.70
C LEU A 34 -11.64 18.38 19.22
N GLU A 35 -10.57 18.91 19.81
CA GLU A 35 -10.51 20.28 20.28
C GLU A 35 -10.64 21.29 19.14
N ALA A 36 -9.87 21.12 18.07
CA ALA A 36 -9.98 21.97 16.89
C ALA A 36 -11.39 21.90 16.27
N THR A 37 -12.03 20.72 16.29
CA THR A 37 -13.39 20.55 15.77
C THR A 37 -14.43 21.27 16.63
N ILE A 38 -14.33 21.16 17.96
CA ILE A 38 -15.22 21.87 18.88
C ILE A 38 -15.05 23.38 18.71
N LYS A 39 -13.80 23.88 18.72
CA LYS A 39 -13.51 25.32 18.54
C LYS A 39 -14.06 25.85 17.22
N TYR A 40 -13.85 25.13 16.13
CA TYR A 40 -14.43 25.46 14.82
C TYR A 40 -15.96 25.56 14.88
N ILE A 41 -16.64 24.60 15.49
CA ILE A 41 -18.10 24.64 15.66
C ILE A 41 -18.54 25.88 16.45
N LEU A 42 -17.82 26.24 17.51
CA LEU A 42 -18.15 27.41 18.32
C LEU A 42 -17.92 28.73 17.56
N ASP A 43 -16.80 28.85 16.84
CA ASP A 43 -16.46 30.02 16.02
C ASP A 43 -17.53 30.27 14.95
N GLU A 44 -17.89 29.25 14.18
CA GLU A 44 -18.90 29.34 13.11
C GLU A 44 -20.30 29.72 13.63
N ASN A 45 -20.57 29.48 14.93
CA ASN A 45 -21.85 29.79 15.57
C ASN A 45 -21.78 31.03 16.47
N ASN A 46 -20.67 31.78 16.44
CA ASN A 46 -20.42 32.96 17.27
C ASN A 46 -20.63 32.71 18.77
N ILE A 47 -20.20 31.55 19.26
CA ILE A 47 -20.27 31.19 20.67
C ILE A 47 -18.93 31.52 21.30
N ALA A 48 -18.94 32.43 22.28
CA ALA A 48 -17.72 32.80 23.00
C ALA A 48 -17.18 31.62 23.81
N TYR A 49 -15.86 31.45 23.78
CA TYR A 49 -15.11 30.50 24.61
C TYR A 49 -13.72 31.04 24.96
N ASP A 50 -13.10 30.48 25.99
CA ASP A 50 -11.72 30.77 26.35
C ASP A 50 -10.76 29.89 25.52
N ASP A 51 -10.08 30.48 24.55
CA ASP A 51 -9.18 29.77 23.63
C ASP A 51 -7.98 29.11 24.34
N SER A 52 -7.64 29.56 25.56
CA SER A 52 -6.58 28.94 26.38
C SER A 52 -7.01 27.61 27.01
N ARG A 53 -8.30 27.24 26.91
CA ARG A 53 -8.86 26.04 27.54
C ARG A 53 -8.93 24.87 26.58
N THR A 54 -8.76 23.69 27.15
CA THR A 54 -8.87 22.43 26.42
C THR A 54 -10.31 22.03 26.19
N CYS A 55 -10.55 21.19 25.18
CA CYS A 55 -11.88 20.66 24.86
C CYS A 55 -12.62 20.07 26.08
N GLY A 56 -11.91 19.42 27.01
CA GLY A 56 -12.50 18.82 28.20
C GLY A 56 -13.08 19.82 29.21
N TYR A 57 -12.58 21.06 29.20
CA TYR A 57 -13.16 22.17 29.95
C TYR A 57 -14.33 22.78 29.16
N LEU A 58 -14.12 23.07 27.87
CA LEU A 58 -15.10 23.70 26.99
C LEU A 58 -16.44 22.96 26.98
N VAL A 59 -16.45 21.63 26.82
CA VAL A 59 -17.71 20.86 26.75
C VAL A 59 -18.53 20.86 28.04
N LYS A 60 -17.97 21.36 29.15
CA LYS A 60 -18.66 21.46 30.45
C LYS A 60 -19.12 22.88 30.77
N GLU A 61 -18.65 23.88 30.02
CA GLU A 61 -19.08 25.26 30.20
C GLU A 61 -20.58 25.37 29.88
N GLU A 62 -21.33 26.12 30.69
CA GLU A 62 -22.79 26.11 30.63
C GLU A 62 -23.32 26.64 29.28
N SER A 63 -22.68 27.67 28.73
CA SER A 63 -22.96 28.24 27.40
C SER A 63 -22.84 27.19 26.28
N ILE A 64 -21.70 26.49 26.26
CA ILE A 64 -21.35 25.46 25.28
C ILE A 64 -22.22 24.22 25.48
N LYS A 65 -22.40 23.78 26.71
CA LYS A 65 -23.29 22.67 27.06
C LYS A 65 -24.71 22.92 26.57
N ASN A 66 -25.25 24.12 26.80
CA ASN A 66 -26.57 24.49 26.33
C ASN A 66 -26.64 24.44 24.79
N PHE A 67 -25.62 24.93 24.09
CA PHE A 67 -25.55 24.81 22.65
C PHE A 67 -25.54 23.34 22.17
N LEU A 68 -24.67 22.50 22.74
CA LEU A 68 -24.54 21.10 22.35
C LEU A 68 -25.85 20.30 22.59
N LEU A 69 -26.50 20.49 23.73
CA LEU A 69 -27.69 19.71 24.10
C LEU A 69 -29.00 20.28 23.54
N VAL A 70 -29.16 21.60 23.49
CA VAL A 70 -30.43 22.24 23.13
C VAL A 70 -30.46 22.67 21.68
N VAL A 71 -29.35 23.22 21.17
CA VAL A 71 -29.28 23.76 19.81
C VAL A 71 -28.87 22.67 18.81
N LEU A 72 -27.73 22.01 19.02
CA LEU A 72 -27.30 20.88 18.19
C LEU A 72 -28.08 19.59 18.46
N LYS A 73 -28.72 19.49 19.63
CA LYS A 73 -29.53 18.33 20.05
C LYS A 73 -28.74 17.02 20.04
N LEU A 74 -27.51 17.04 20.54
CA LEU A 74 -26.77 15.81 20.80
C LEU A 74 -27.61 14.87 21.67
N ASP A 75 -27.64 13.58 21.32
CA ASP A 75 -28.26 12.57 22.17
C ASP A 75 -27.47 12.36 23.47
N ASP A 76 -28.16 11.81 24.47
CA ASP A 76 -27.58 11.56 25.79
C ASP A 76 -26.33 10.68 25.73
N TYR A 77 -26.27 9.70 24.82
CA TYR A 77 -25.12 8.83 24.70
C TYR A 77 -23.90 9.61 24.18
N THR A 78 -24.04 10.32 23.05
CA THR A 78 -22.94 11.10 22.45
C THR A 78 -22.45 12.18 23.42
N TYR A 79 -23.36 12.94 24.03
CA TYR A 79 -22.99 14.01 24.95
C TYR A 79 -22.27 13.47 26.20
N ASN A 80 -22.71 12.36 26.80
CA ASN A 80 -22.06 11.81 27.99
C ASN A 80 -20.74 11.10 27.67
N LYS A 81 -20.61 10.50 26.48
CA LYS A 81 -19.37 9.83 26.07
C LYS A 81 -18.26 10.80 25.68
N LEU A 82 -18.59 11.96 25.14
CA LEU A 82 -17.61 12.97 24.76
C LEU A 82 -16.66 13.36 25.91
N PRO A 83 -17.12 13.83 27.09
CA PRO A 83 -16.25 14.16 28.22
C PRO A 83 -15.62 12.91 28.87
N ASP A 84 -16.27 11.74 28.85
CA ASP A 84 -15.70 10.48 29.33
C ASP A 84 -14.47 10.08 28.51
N TYR A 85 -14.57 10.14 27.18
CA TYR A 85 -13.49 9.81 26.25
C TYR A 85 -12.37 10.83 26.26
N ILE A 86 -12.67 12.13 26.41
CA ILE A 86 -11.65 13.15 26.63
C ILE A 86 -10.86 12.84 27.91
N LYS A 87 -11.54 12.47 29.01
CA LYS A 87 -10.87 12.10 30.26
C LYS A 87 -10.01 10.85 30.07
N LYS A 88 -10.52 9.79 29.43
CA LYS A 88 -9.77 8.55 29.18
C LYS A 88 -8.54 8.79 28.31
N CYS A 89 -8.66 9.56 27.23
CA CYS A 89 -7.52 9.88 26.37
C CYS A 89 -6.43 10.66 27.13
N ASN A 90 -6.82 11.64 27.96
CA ASN A 90 -5.88 12.34 28.83
C ASN A 90 -5.21 11.41 29.86
N ASP A 91 -5.99 10.53 30.49
CA ASP A 91 -5.46 9.54 31.42
C ASP A 91 -4.45 8.61 30.73
N HIS A 92 -4.74 8.09 29.53
CA HIS A 92 -3.80 7.24 28.77
C HIS A 92 -2.52 8.00 28.40
N LYS A 93 -2.65 9.26 27.95
CA LYS A 93 -1.51 10.14 27.68
C LYS A 93 -0.58 10.28 28.89
N HIS A 94 -1.15 10.42 30.09
CA HIS A 94 -0.38 10.66 31.32
C HIS A 94 0.05 9.38 32.06
N LYS A 95 -0.66 8.26 31.90
CA LYS A 95 -0.42 6.99 32.63
C LYS A 95 0.48 6.00 31.87
N LYS A 96 0.91 6.30 30.64
CA LYS A 96 1.78 5.44 29.81
C LYS A 96 1.27 3.99 29.67
N GLU A 97 -0.05 3.80 29.60
CA GLU A 97 -0.61 2.47 29.32
C GLU A 97 -0.15 1.98 27.95
N LYS A 98 0.17 0.69 27.85
CA LYS A 98 1.09 0.19 26.82
C LYS A 98 0.47 -0.31 25.52
N THR A 99 -0.84 -0.29 25.34
CA THR A 99 -1.43 -0.83 24.12
C THR A 99 -2.71 -0.09 23.72
N LEU A 100 -2.64 0.66 22.63
CA LEU A 100 -3.80 1.12 21.89
C LEU A 100 -4.57 -0.12 21.37
N GLY A 101 -5.88 -0.19 21.60
CA GLY A 101 -6.72 -1.29 21.11
C GLY A 101 -7.68 -0.82 20.02
N VAL A 102 -7.87 -1.63 18.98
CA VAL A 102 -8.73 -1.28 17.83
C VAL A 102 -10.16 -0.96 18.24
N GLU A 103 -10.74 -1.71 19.18
CA GLU A 103 -12.09 -1.45 19.70
C GLU A 103 -12.20 -0.08 20.39
N SER A 104 -11.14 0.34 21.10
CA SER A 104 -11.11 1.66 21.74
C SER A 104 -11.09 2.76 20.71
N ILE A 105 -10.27 2.62 19.66
CA ILE A 105 -10.22 3.55 18.52
C ILE A 105 -11.60 3.69 17.88
N ILE A 106 -12.24 2.56 17.55
CA ILE A 106 -13.58 2.55 16.91
C ILE A 106 -14.59 3.29 17.79
N ASN A 107 -14.60 3.02 19.09
CA ASN A 107 -15.52 3.67 20.03
C ASN A 107 -15.29 5.19 20.10
N TYR A 108 -14.03 5.63 20.17
CA TYR A 108 -13.69 7.06 20.19
C TYR A 108 -14.10 7.76 18.88
N LEU A 109 -13.75 7.15 17.73
CA LEU A 109 -14.12 7.69 16.43
C LEU A 109 -15.63 7.72 16.23
N LYS A 110 -16.37 6.70 16.67
CA LYS A 110 -17.83 6.68 16.58
C LYS A 110 -18.46 7.92 17.22
N VAL A 111 -18.01 8.29 18.43
CA VAL A 111 -18.52 9.48 19.13
C VAL A 111 -18.08 10.77 18.45
N TYR A 112 -16.84 10.82 17.94
CA TYR A 112 -16.37 11.96 17.14
C TYR A 112 -17.21 12.16 15.86
N PHE A 113 -17.45 11.10 15.09
CA PHE A 113 -18.27 11.16 13.87
C PHE A 113 -19.73 11.46 14.18
N SER A 114 -20.28 10.98 15.31
CA SER A 114 -21.60 11.42 15.78
C SER A 114 -21.64 12.93 15.98
N LEU A 115 -20.70 13.51 16.74
CA LEU A 115 -20.61 14.96 16.95
C LEU A 115 -20.56 15.74 15.62
N VAL A 116 -19.70 15.29 14.70
CA VAL A 116 -19.57 15.87 13.36
C VAL A 116 -20.89 15.81 12.60
N ASN A 117 -21.58 14.66 12.60
CA ASN A 117 -22.85 14.47 11.90
C ASN A 117 -24.01 15.27 12.50
N TYR A 118 -24.04 15.44 13.82
CA TYR A 118 -25.00 16.35 14.47
C TYR A 118 -24.79 17.78 13.98
N TYR A 119 -23.54 18.22 13.87
CA TYR A 119 -23.23 19.55 13.35
C TYR A 119 -23.55 19.68 11.86
N LEU A 120 -23.19 18.70 11.04
CA LEU A 120 -23.54 18.66 9.61
C LEU A 120 -25.05 18.74 9.39
N THR A 121 -25.82 17.98 10.17
CA THR A 121 -27.29 18.02 10.13
C THR A 121 -27.81 19.41 10.51
N PHE A 122 -27.23 20.05 11.54
CA PHE A 122 -27.60 21.39 11.97
C PHE A 122 -27.37 22.45 10.88
N ILE A 123 -26.24 22.41 10.18
CA ILE A 123 -25.93 23.32 9.06
C ILE A 123 -26.54 22.87 7.72
N LYS A 124 -27.34 21.80 7.70
CA LYS A 124 -27.98 21.21 6.50
C LYS A 124 -26.99 20.74 5.43
N ALA A 125 -25.83 20.24 5.86
CA ALA A 125 -24.84 19.61 5.02
C ALA A 125 -25.05 18.09 4.94
N ILE A 126 -24.27 17.42 4.07
CA ILE A 126 -24.31 15.96 3.89
C ILE A 126 -23.57 15.29 5.05
N ASN A 127 -24.23 14.33 5.69
CA ASN A 127 -23.63 13.53 6.76
C ASN A 127 -22.51 12.64 6.22
N VAL A 128 -21.50 12.40 7.06
CA VAL A 128 -20.40 11.49 6.77
C VAL A 128 -20.68 10.13 7.41
N GLU A 129 -20.60 9.08 6.62
CA GLU A 129 -20.75 7.72 7.12
C GLU A 129 -19.53 7.30 7.96
N PHE A 130 -19.79 6.73 9.14
CA PHE A 130 -18.75 6.14 9.98
C PHE A 130 -18.59 4.66 9.64
N ASP A 131 -17.48 4.32 9.00
CA ASP A 131 -17.13 2.96 8.63
C ASP A 131 -16.15 2.34 9.65
N ALA A 132 -16.67 1.51 10.56
CA ALA A 132 -15.87 0.81 11.56
C ALA A 132 -14.95 -0.25 10.92
N ASP A 133 -15.35 -0.85 9.81
CA ASP A 133 -14.57 -1.87 9.11
C ASP A 133 -13.36 -1.25 8.43
N TYR A 134 -13.52 -0.04 7.85
CA TYR A 134 -12.40 0.76 7.35
C TYR A 134 -11.33 0.99 8.43
N PHE A 135 -11.71 1.54 9.60
CA PHE A 135 -10.74 1.82 10.66
C PHE A 135 -10.11 0.55 11.23
N SER A 136 -10.86 -0.55 11.27
CA SER A 136 -10.34 -1.88 11.63
C SER A 136 -9.32 -2.38 10.61
N SER A 137 -9.58 -2.17 9.31
CA SER A 137 -8.74 -2.67 8.22
C SER A 137 -7.38 -1.97 8.13
N ILE A 138 -7.33 -0.67 8.48
CA ILE A 138 -6.09 0.11 8.48
C ILE A 138 -5.31 -0.05 9.78
N TYR A 139 -5.91 -0.55 10.85
CA TYR A 139 -5.25 -0.67 12.15
C TYR A 139 -4.07 -1.64 12.09
N GLY A 140 -2.85 -1.14 12.34
CA GLY A 140 -1.63 -1.94 12.21
C GLY A 140 -1.17 -2.23 10.79
N GLU A 141 -1.76 -1.55 9.81
CA GLU A 141 -1.36 -1.68 8.41
C GLU A 141 0.15 -1.44 8.22
N THR A 142 0.75 -0.48 8.94
CA THR A 142 2.19 -0.19 8.80
C THR A 142 3.05 -1.41 9.14
N GLU A 143 2.71 -2.14 10.20
CA GLU A 143 3.43 -3.36 10.63
C GLU A 143 3.18 -4.53 9.66
N ARG A 144 1.94 -4.68 9.19
CA ARG A 144 1.59 -5.71 8.20
C ARG A 144 2.35 -5.50 6.89
N LEU A 145 2.33 -4.29 6.35
CA LEU A 145 3.05 -3.92 5.13
C LEU A 145 4.56 -4.11 5.29
N ASN A 146 5.10 -3.82 6.47
CA ASN A 146 6.52 -4.05 6.74
C ASN A 146 6.91 -5.52 6.57
N ASN A 147 6.13 -6.42 7.16
CA ASN A 147 6.35 -7.86 7.04
C ASN A 147 6.21 -8.33 5.58
N GLU A 148 5.16 -7.90 4.88
CA GLU A 148 4.93 -8.23 3.47
C GLU A 148 6.08 -7.75 2.58
N TYR A 149 6.54 -6.50 2.76
CA TYR A 149 7.65 -5.98 1.96
C TYR A 149 8.98 -6.66 2.29
N ARG A 150 9.22 -7.01 3.55
CA ARG A 150 10.41 -7.76 3.95
C ARG A 150 10.44 -9.13 3.29
N GLU A 151 9.32 -9.85 3.31
CA GLU A 151 9.19 -11.16 2.64
C GLU A 151 9.42 -11.05 1.13
N GLU A 152 8.83 -10.04 0.48
CA GLU A 152 9.00 -9.81 -0.96
C GLU A 152 10.46 -9.45 -1.31
N VAL A 153 11.15 -8.61 -0.51
CA VAL A 153 12.57 -8.31 -0.72
C VAL A 153 13.42 -9.58 -0.63
N LEU A 154 13.18 -10.42 0.39
CA LEU A 154 13.93 -11.67 0.57
C LEU A 154 13.70 -12.63 -0.61
N LYS A 155 12.44 -12.79 -1.01
CA LYS A 155 12.06 -13.63 -2.16
C LYS A 155 12.73 -13.15 -3.46
N LEU A 156 12.68 -11.85 -3.75
CA LEU A 156 13.30 -11.30 -4.96
C LEU A 156 14.83 -11.43 -4.93
N LYS A 157 15.47 -11.25 -3.76
CA LYS A 157 16.91 -11.50 -3.60
C LYS A 157 17.24 -12.97 -3.86
N ASP A 158 16.45 -13.91 -3.35
CA ASP A 158 16.66 -15.33 -3.59
C ASP A 158 16.46 -15.71 -5.07
N GLU A 159 15.45 -15.17 -5.74
CA GLU A 159 15.21 -15.38 -7.17
C GLU A 159 16.34 -14.83 -8.05
N LEU A 160 16.94 -13.70 -7.67
CA LEU A 160 18.06 -13.08 -8.40
C LEU A 160 19.43 -13.63 -8.03
N LYS A 161 19.52 -14.40 -6.93
CA LYS A 161 20.79 -14.87 -6.37
C LYS A 161 21.63 -15.65 -7.37
N GLU A 162 21.02 -16.60 -8.08
CA GLU A 162 21.75 -17.42 -9.06
C GLU A 162 22.29 -16.57 -10.23
N ALA A 163 21.52 -15.56 -10.66
CA ALA A 163 21.94 -14.65 -11.72
C ALA A 163 23.08 -13.74 -11.24
N TYR A 164 22.98 -13.25 -10.02
CA TYR A 164 24.01 -12.43 -9.37
C TYR A 164 25.33 -13.21 -9.17
N ASP A 165 25.27 -14.38 -8.52
CA ASP A 165 26.45 -15.19 -8.17
C ASP A 165 27.24 -15.64 -9.42
N ASN A 166 26.54 -15.84 -10.54
CA ASN A 166 27.14 -16.23 -11.81
C ASN A 166 27.46 -15.05 -12.75
N ASN A 167 27.36 -13.80 -12.29
CA ASN A 167 27.57 -12.59 -13.10
C ASN A 167 26.75 -12.59 -14.41
N LYS A 168 25.49 -13.07 -14.34
CA LYS A 168 24.54 -13.09 -15.47
C LYS A 168 23.65 -11.83 -15.52
N LEU A 169 23.96 -10.82 -14.72
CA LEU A 169 23.28 -9.52 -14.70
C LEU A 169 24.15 -8.47 -15.41
N SER A 170 23.53 -7.40 -15.89
CA SER A 170 24.26 -6.27 -16.47
C SER A 170 25.14 -5.56 -15.42
N GLU A 171 26.16 -4.83 -15.83
CA GLU A 171 27.03 -4.09 -14.90
C GLU A 171 26.23 -3.10 -14.04
N GLN A 172 25.28 -2.39 -14.65
CA GLN A 172 24.39 -1.47 -13.96
C GLN A 172 23.51 -2.19 -12.92
N ASP A 173 22.92 -3.33 -13.29
CA ASP A 173 22.09 -4.12 -12.38
C ASP A 173 22.91 -4.68 -11.21
N LEU A 174 24.16 -5.08 -11.45
CA LEU A 174 25.09 -5.54 -10.40
C LEU A 174 25.41 -4.44 -9.39
N GLU A 175 25.64 -3.21 -9.86
CA GLU A 175 25.85 -2.05 -8.97
C GLU A 175 24.61 -1.74 -8.13
N GLN A 176 23.44 -1.72 -8.77
CA GLN A 176 22.17 -1.52 -8.08
C GLN A 176 21.92 -2.60 -7.02
N TYR A 177 22.13 -3.87 -7.36
CA TYR A 177 21.97 -4.99 -6.43
C TYR A 177 22.91 -4.88 -5.22
N LYS A 178 24.17 -4.48 -5.44
CA LYS A 178 25.16 -4.28 -4.37
C LYS A 178 24.87 -3.06 -3.49
N SER A 179 24.18 -2.06 -4.03
CA SER A 179 23.80 -0.84 -3.29
C SER A 179 22.63 -1.04 -2.30
N LEU A 180 21.94 -2.18 -2.39
CA LEU A 180 20.80 -2.48 -1.53
C LEU A 180 21.22 -2.61 -0.06
N LEU A 181 20.51 -1.91 0.82
CA LEU A 181 20.74 -2.02 2.27
C LEU A 181 20.49 -3.44 2.78
N SER A 182 21.25 -3.83 3.80
CA SER A 182 20.98 -5.08 4.51
C SER A 182 19.67 -4.97 5.29
N ILE A 183 19.00 -6.10 5.49
CA ILE A 183 17.77 -6.14 6.29
C ILE A 183 18.03 -5.68 7.73
N LYS A 184 19.22 -5.96 8.27
CA LYS A 184 19.62 -5.51 9.62
C LYS A 184 19.76 -3.99 9.71
N ASP A 185 20.27 -3.34 8.67
CA ASP A 185 20.38 -1.87 8.66
C ASP A 185 19.00 -1.22 8.56
N ILE A 186 18.08 -1.85 7.83
CA ILE A 186 16.68 -1.40 7.76
C ILE A 186 16.02 -1.52 9.13
N GLU A 187 16.21 -2.62 9.86
CA GLU A 187 15.62 -2.84 11.19
C GLU A 187 15.98 -1.76 12.22
N LEU A 188 17.07 -1.00 12.01
CA LEU A 188 17.46 0.12 12.87
C LEU A 188 16.61 1.39 12.67
N LEU A 189 15.83 1.45 11.59
CA LEU A 189 14.97 2.58 11.25
C LEU A 189 13.59 2.45 11.91
N ASN A 190 12.81 3.54 11.93
CA ASN A 190 11.41 3.45 12.35
C ASN A 190 10.55 2.76 11.28
N LEU A 191 9.39 2.22 11.65
CA LEU A 191 8.56 1.41 10.75
C LEU A 191 8.17 2.11 9.43
N ASP A 192 7.90 3.42 9.46
CA ASP A 192 7.55 4.17 8.25
C ASP A 192 8.76 4.28 7.31
N GLU A 193 9.94 4.59 7.85
CA GLU A 193 11.19 4.60 7.10
C GLU A 193 11.55 3.20 6.58
N GLN A 194 11.34 2.16 7.38
CA GLN A 194 11.54 0.77 6.96
C GLN A 194 10.68 0.46 5.73
N ASN A 195 9.39 0.79 5.77
CA ASN A 195 8.48 0.54 4.65
C ASN A 195 8.91 1.28 3.38
N GLN A 196 9.33 2.55 3.50
CA GLN A 196 9.86 3.32 2.37
C GLN A 196 11.10 2.67 1.77
N ARG A 197 12.06 2.24 2.62
CA ARG A 197 13.30 1.60 2.16
C ARG A 197 13.03 0.23 1.55
N LEU A 198 12.16 -0.57 2.13
CA LEU A 198 11.79 -1.88 1.60
C LEU A 198 11.08 -1.75 0.25
N GLN A 199 10.11 -0.84 0.11
CA GLN A 199 9.47 -0.56 -1.18
C GLN A 199 10.48 -0.13 -2.26
N ALA A 200 11.42 0.76 -1.92
CA ALA A 200 12.47 1.17 -2.84
C ALA A 200 13.34 -0.02 -3.27
N GLN A 201 13.72 -0.92 -2.35
CA GLN A 201 14.46 -2.14 -2.71
C GLN A 201 13.63 -3.08 -3.58
N ILE A 202 12.34 -3.25 -3.31
CA ILE A 202 11.43 -4.06 -4.15
C ILE A 202 11.40 -3.51 -5.56
N SER A 203 11.30 -2.19 -5.73
CA SER A 203 11.30 -1.56 -7.07
C SER A 203 12.59 -1.91 -7.82
N ILE A 204 13.75 -1.67 -7.20
CA ILE A 204 15.06 -1.95 -7.82
C ILE A 204 15.19 -3.43 -8.19
N LEU A 205 14.83 -4.34 -7.28
CA LEU A 205 14.92 -5.78 -7.53
C LEU A 205 13.97 -6.24 -8.64
N LYS A 206 12.77 -5.66 -8.74
CA LYS A 206 11.83 -5.94 -9.85
C LYS A 206 12.38 -5.46 -11.18
N ASP A 207 12.98 -4.27 -11.22
CA ASP A 207 13.59 -3.72 -12.43
C ASP A 207 14.74 -4.61 -12.91
N ILE A 208 15.65 -5.02 -12.03
CA ILE A 208 16.74 -5.95 -12.35
C ILE A 208 16.20 -7.27 -12.92
N LYS A 209 15.14 -7.81 -12.31
CA LYS A 209 14.52 -9.06 -12.77
C LYS A 209 13.91 -8.91 -14.17
N LEU A 210 13.22 -7.80 -14.42
CA LEU A 210 12.64 -7.50 -15.73
C LEU A 210 13.72 -7.36 -16.80
N ASN A 211 14.78 -6.60 -16.53
CA ASN A 211 15.93 -6.45 -17.42
C ASN A 211 16.55 -7.81 -17.78
N SER A 212 16.78 -8.67 -16.76
CA SER A 212 17.33 -10.01 -16.99
C SER A 212 16.41 -10.91 -17.84
N MET A 213 15.09 -10.77 -17.68
CA MET A 213 14.13 -11.50 -18.52
C MET A 213 14.13 -10.98 -19.96
N GLU A 214 14.20 -9.66 -20.15
CA GLU A 214 14.24 -9.02 -21.46
C GLU A 214 15.49 -9.43 -22.25
N GLU A 215 16.66 -9.43 -21.60
CA GLU A 215 17.90 -9.90 -22.24
C GLU A 215 17.83 -11.37 -22.69
N LYS A 216 17.25 -12.25 -21.85
CA LYS A 216 17.07 -13.67 -22.19
C LYS A 216 16.11 -13.83 -23.37
N LEU A 217 15.04 -13.05 -23.41
CA LEU A 217 14.08 -13.06 -24.50
C LEU A 217 14.73 -12.61 -25.80
N ASN A 218 15.49 -11.51 -25.78
CA ASN A 218 16.21 -10.99 -26.95
C ASN A 218 17.22 -12.02 -27.49
N LYS A 219 18.01 -12.65 -26.62
CA LYS A 219 18.93 -13.74 -27.02
C LYS A 219 18.18 -14.92 -27.66
N THR A 220 16.99 -15.24 -27.17
CA THR A 220 16.16 -16.32 -27.74
C THR A 220 15.62 -15.93 -29.12
N ILE A 221 15.18 -14.69 -29.28
CA ILE A 221 14.74 -14.16 -30.58
C ILE A 221 15.89 -14.20 -31.60
N ASP A 222 17.09 -13.77 -31.21
CA ASP A 222 18.27 -13.81 -32.09
C ASP A 222 18.62 -15.24 -32.51
N MET A 223 18.57 -16.20 -31.56
CA MET A 223 18.77 -17.61 -31.88
C MET A 223 17.73 -18.14 -32.87
N LEU A 224 16.44 -17.79 -32.69
CA LEU A 224 15.37 -18.20 -33.59
C LEU A 224 15.55 -17.61 -35.00
N ASN A 225 15.94 -16.34 -35.10
CA ASN A 225 16.24 -15.69 -36.37
C ASN A 225 17.41 -16.40 -37.09
N ASN A 226 18.50 -16.69 -36.38
CA ASN A 226 19.63 -17.42 -36.95
C ASN A 226 19.24 -18.85 -37.39
N MET A 227 18.39 -19.54 -36.62
CA MET A 227 17.89 -20.87 -36.99
C MET A 227 17.02 -20.84 -38.25
N GLN A 228 16.28 -19.76 -38.49
CA GLN A 228 15.47 -19.61 -39.70
C GLN A 228 16.34 -19.65 -40.96
N ASP A 229 17.49 -18.99 -40.95
CA ASP A 229 18.43 -18.99 -42.08
C ASP A 229 18.99 -20.39 -42.35
N TYR A 230 19.42 -21.11 -41.30
CA TYR A 230 19.88 -22.50 -41.44
C TYR A 230 18.80 -23.43 -41.97
N LEU A 231 17.53 -23.21 -41.61
CA LEU A 231 16.41 -23.98 -42.15
C LEU A 231 16.18 -23.72 -43.64
N VAL A 232 16.31 -22.46 -44.08
CA VAL A 232 16.22 -22.10 -45.49
C VAL A 232 17.36 -22.74 -46.28
N GLU A 233 18.59 -22.64 -45.80
CA GLU A 233 19.75 -23.27 -46.44
C GLU A 233 19.59 -24.79 -46.56
N ASN A 234 19.16 -25.46 -45.48
CA ASN A 234 18.90 -26.90 -45.51
C ASN A 234 17.82 -27.29 -46.54
N ARG A 235 16.73 -26.51 -46.64
CA ARG A 235 15.69 -26.74 -47.64
C ARG A 235 16.26 -26.63 -49.06
N ILE A 236 17.10 -25.64 -49.33
CA ILE A 236 17.75 -25.46 -50.64
C ILE A 236 18.67 -26.65 -50.95
N ILE A 237 19.50 -27.06 -49.99
CA ILE A 237 20.41 -28.22 -50.14
C ILE A 237 19.63 -29.49 -50.43
N ALA A 238 18.58 -29.78 -49.64
CA ALA A 238 17.74 -30.96 -49.82
C ALA A 238 17.12 -31.00 -51.22
N ARG A 239 16.54 -29.89 -51.69
CA ARG A 239 15.98 -29.79 -53.04
C ARG A 239 17.02 -29.98 -54.15
N ARG A 240 18.19 -29.34 -54.04
CA ARG A 240 19.27 -29.50 -55.03
C ARG A 240 19.84 -30.92 -55.05
N THR A 241 19.98 -31.54 -53.88
CA THR A 241 20.50 -32.89 -53.74
C THR A 241 19.55 -33.92 -54.36
N SER A 242 18.24 -33.79 -54.10
CA SER A 242 17.24 -34.63 -54.76
C SER A 242 17.32 -34.47 -56.29
N LYS A 243 17.31 -33.23 -56.79
CA LYS A 243 17.44 -32.97 -58.24
C LYS A 243 18.68 -33.59 -58.87
N LEU A 244 19.81 -33.65 -58.15
CA LEU A 244 21.04 -34.29 -58.60
C LEU A 244 20.96 -35.83 -58.61
N ILE A 245 20.23 -36.43 -57.66
CA ILE A 245 20.14 -37.89 -57.50
C ILE A 245 19.10 -38.50 -58.43
N ASP A 246 17.92 -37.90 -58.54
CA ASP A 246 16.77 -38.50 -59.23
C ASP A 246 16.15 -37.59 -60.32
N GLY A 247 16.71 -36.39 -60.53
CA GLY A 247 16.27 -35.45 -61.57
C GLY A 247 14.99 -34.68 -61.24
N ARG A 248 14.43 -34.85 -60.03
CA ARG A 248 13.15 -34.23 -59.64
C ARG A 248 13.36 -33.04 -58.70
N GLU A 249 12.50 -32.04 -58.81
CA GLU A 249 12.39 -30.98 -57.81
C GLU A 249 11.37 -31.39 -56.75
N ILE A 250 11.82 -31.61 -55.52
CA ILE A 250 10.93 -31.87 -54.39
C ILE A 250 10.15 -30.60 -54.04
N THR A 251 8.83 -30.75 -53.94
CA THR A 251 7.91 -29.68 -53.54
C THR A 251 7.86 -29.49 -52.01
N ASP A 252 7.35 -28.35 -51.55
CA ASP A 252 7.17 -28.10 -50.11
C ASP A 252 6.19 -29.09 -49.45
N GLU A 253 5.19 -29.56 -50.20
CA GLU A 253 4.19 -30.52 -49.75
C GLU A 253 4.80 -31.91 -49.51
N GLU A 254 5.68 -32.37 -50.40
CA GLU A 254 6.42 -33.62 -50.25
C GLU A 254 7.41 -33.56 -49.08
N LEU A 255 8.14 -32.45 -48.92
CA LEU A 255 9.02 -32.20 -47.78
C LEU A 255 8.27 -32.21 -46.43
N ALA A 256 7.06 -31.64 -46.41
CA ALA A 256 6.21 -31.64 -45.22
C ALA A 256 5.68 -33.04 -44.89
N ALA A 257 5.27 -33.82 -45.90
CA ALA A 257 4.82 -35.21 -45.73
C ALA A 257 5.95 -36.13 -45.22
N GLU A 258 7.17 -35.96 -45.71
CA GLU A 258 8.35 -36.71 -45.27
C GLU A 258 8.71 -36.39 -43.80
N ARG A 259 8.59 -35.12 -43.40
CA ARG A 259 8.79 -34.69 -42.00
C ARG A 259 7.80 -35.32 -41.04
N LEU A 260 6.51 -35.37 -41.41
CA LEU A 260 5.47 -36.01 -40.60
C LEU A 260 5.75 -37.51 -40.39
N LYS A 261 6.25 -38.20 -41.43
CA LYS A 261 6.70 -39.60 -41.30
C LYS A 261 7.89 -39.74 -40.36
N LEU A 262 8.89 -38.86 -40.45
CA LEU A 262 10.07 -38.87 -39.58
C LEU A 262 9.73 -38.57 -38.11
N GLU A 263 8.78 -37.67 -37.85
CA GLU A 263 8.31 -37.38 -36.50
C GLU A 263 7.51 -38.54 -35.90
N ALA A 264 6.71 -39.25 -36.71
CA ALA A 264 6.05 -40.48 -36.28
C ALA A 264 7.08 -41.54 -35.84
N ILE A 265 8.13 -41.74 -36.65
CA ILE A 265 9.22 -42.68 -36.35
C ILE A 265 9.99 -42.27 -35.09
N LYS A 266 10.33 -40.99 -34.92
CA LYS A 266 11.01 -40.49 -33.71
C LYS A 266 10.17 -40.65 -32.44
N ASN A 267 8.86 -40.58 -32.57
CA ASN A 267 7.91 -40.79 -31.48
C ASN A 267 7.52 -42.27 -31.29
N GLY A 268 8.22 -43.20 -31.95
CA GLY A 268 8.05 -44.64 -31.78
C GLY A 268 6.74 -45.19 -32.36
N LYS A 269 6.18 -44.53 -33.39
CA LYS A 269 5.01 -45.00 -34.14
C LYS A 269 5.38 -45.46 -35.54
#